data_AF-A0A2D6XBH2-F1
#
_entry.id   AF-A0A2D6XBH2-F1
#
_cell.length_a   1.000
_cell.length_b   1.000
_cell.length_c   1.000
_cell.angle_alpha   90.00
_cell.angle_beta   90.00
_cell.angle_gamma   90.00
#
_symmetry.space_group_name_H-M   'P 1'
#
loop_
_entity.id
_entity.type
_entity.pdbx_description
1 polymer ?
#
loop_
_entity_poly.entity_id
_entity_poly.type
_entity_poly.pdbx_seq_one_letter_code
_entity_poly.pdbx_strand_id
1 'polypeptide(L)'
;IVDGKNNDHILNKYIAGSEGLGWSWYDTYKNGSFAWCGAFAAFCYGPALKSSVRSRTMASCYRMYRDWRNTVRCHNGQDLKVGDIVTVFNSTDPDKRAATPQGNHIVLVKELPKNGEFETYEGNAKGYGPEGNWREGVSTRKRQISTIAHVYRLLQEDFNGY
;
A
#
# COMPACT_ATOMS: atom_id res chain seq x y z
N ILE A 1 -16.66 9.09 -2.07
CA ILE A 1 -15.72 8.71 -0.98
C ILE A 1 -16.28 9.39 0.25
N VAL A 2 -16.73 8.64 1.26
CA VAL A 2 -17.73 9.13 2.24
C VAL A 2 -17.10 9.36 3.63
N ASP A 3 -17.66 10.37 4.29
CA ASP A 3 -17.58 10.85 5.67
C ASP A 3 -17.04 9.89 6.75
N GLY A 4 -16.26 10.45 7.68
CA GLY A 4 -15.43 9.77 8.70
C GLY A 4 -16.19 9.01 9.80
N LYS A 5 -17.48 8.71 9.62
CA LYS A 5 -18.31 7.97 10.57
C LYS A 5 -18.62 6.52 10.16
N ASN A 6 -18.21 6.08 8.96
CA ASN A 6 -18.51 4.73 8.43
C ASN A 6 -17.28 4.00 7.85
N ASN A 7 -16.14 4.02 8.56
CA ASN A 7 -14.93 3.31 8.13
C ASN A 7 -15.13 1.79 8.03
N ASP A 8 -16.06 1.20 8.80
CA ASP A 8 -16.29 -0.25 8.85
C ASP A 8 -16.73 -0.84 7.50
N HIS A 9 -17.56 -0.11 6.74
CA HIS A 9 -18.04 -0.57 5.44
C HIS A 9 -16.97 -0.56 4.34
N ILE A 10 -16.04 0.40 4.38
CA ILE A 10 -14.96 0.50 3.39
C ILE A 10 -13.88 -0.54 3.69
N LEU A 11 -13.59 -0.78 4.97
CA LEU A 11 -12.58 -1.75 5.37
C LEU A 11 -13.04 -3.19 5.12
N ASN A 12 -14.34 -3.47 5.23
CA ASN A 12 -14.91 -4.72 4.74
C ASN A 12 -14.66 -4.92 3.25
N LYS A 13 -14.71 -3.87 2.41
CA LYS A 13 -14.39 -3.99 0.97
C LYS A 13 -12.93 -4.32 0.72
N TYR A 14 -12.00 -3.70 1.46
CA TYR A 14 -10.56 -3.90 1.23
C TYR A 14 -10.04 -5.20 1.84
N ILE A 15 -10.57 -5.60 3.00
CA ILE A 15 -10.06 -6.74 3.76
C ILE A 15 -10.86 -8.02 3.42
N ALA A 16 -12.18 -8.00 3.57
CA ALA A 16 -13.03 -9.17 3.37
C ALA A 16 -13.58 -9.29 1.94
N GLY A 17 -13.68 -8.18 1.21
CA GLY A 17 -14.22 -8.14 -0.14
C GLY A 17 -13.35 -8.89 -1.15
N SER A 18 -14.01 -9.48 -2.16
CA SER A 18 -13.37 -10.24 -3.24
C SER A 18 -12.44 -9.39 -4.12
N GLU A 19 -12.69 -8.08 -4.19
CA GLU A 19 -11.85 -7.09 -4.87
C GLU A 19 -10.55 -6.79 -4.08
N GLY A 20 -10.58 -6.96 -2.76
CA GLY A 20 -9.45 -6.74 -1.86
C GLY A 20 -8.72 -8.04 -1.49
N LEU A 21 -8.43 -8.22 -0.19
CA LEU A 21 -7.72 -9.41 0.30
C LEU A 21 -8.58 -10.69 0.33
N GLY A 22 -9.90 -10.57 0.42
CA GLY A 22 -10.80 -11.72 0.55
C GLY A 22 -10.60 -12.53 1.84
N TRP A 23 -10.09 -11.92 2.92
CA TRP A 23 -9.88 -12.58 4.20
C TRP A 23 -11.18 -12.68 5.00
N SER A 24 -11.57 -13.91 5.36
CA SER A 24 -12.77 -14.18 6.17
C SER A 24 -12.50 -14.33 7.66
N TRP A 25 -11.24 -14.46 8.08
CA TRP A 25 -10.86 -14.68 9.49
C TRP A 25 -10.78 -13.40 10.32
N TYR A 26 -10.99 -12.24 9.70
CA TYR A 26 -10.89 -10.95 10.35
C TYR A 26 -12.30 -10.39 10.62
N ASP A 27 -12.87 -10.77 11.76
CA ASP A 27 -14.31 -10.67 12.04
C ASP A 27 -14.87 -9.24 12.14
N THR A 28 -14.08 -8.25 12.54
CA THR A 28 -14.50 -6.83 12.51
C THR A 28 -13.30 -5.92 12.72
N TYR A 29 -13.07 -4.97 11.80
CA TYR A 29 -12.06 -3.94 12.02
C TYR A 29 -12.45 -3.02 13.17
N LYS A 30 -11.52 -2.76 14.10
CA LYS A 30 -11.58 -1.63 15.03
C LYS A 30 -10.53 -0.60 14.64
N ASN A 31 -10.85 0.70 14.71
CA ASN A 31 -9.86 1.71 14.32
C ASN A 31 -8.54 1.57 15.10
N GLY A 32 -7.42 1.52 14.39
CA GLY A 32 -6.08 1.29 14.95
C GLY A 32 -5.72 -0.16 15.27
N SER A 33 -6.62 -1.13 15.09
CA SER A 33 -6.35 -2.55 15.40
C SER A 33 -5.62 -3.31 14.29
N PHE A 34 -5.54 -2.73 13.08
CA PHE A 34 -4.92 -3.38 11.93
C PHE A 34 -4.39 -2.36 10.91
N ALA A 35 -3.17 -2.58 10.41
CA ALA A 35 -2.61 -1.76 9.35
C ALA A 35 -3.10 -2.22 7.98
N TRP A 36 -4.09 -1.53 7.41
CA TRP A 36 -4.75 -1.93 6.16
C TRP A 36 -4.19 -1.27 4.88
N CYS A 37 -3.02 -0.63 4.94
CA CYS A 37 -2.37 -0.03 3.76
C CYS A 37 -2.18 -1.03 2.60
N GLY A 38 -1.81 -2.27 2.90
CA GLY A 38 -1.69 -3.34 1.91
C GLY A 38 -3.02 -3.82 1.36
N ALA A 39 -4.06 -3.88 2.19
CA ALA A 39 -5.42 -4.20 1.77
C ALA A 39 -5.97 -3.17 0.78
N PHE A 40 -5.75 -1.88 1.06
CA PHE A 40 -6.10 -0.80 0.15
C PHE A 40 -5.31 -0.88 -1.16
N ALA A 41 -3.98 -1.06 -1.11
CA ALA A 41 -3.17 -1.20 -2.31
C ALA A 41 -3.63 -2.37 -3.19
N ALA A 42 -3.94 -3.52 -2.58
CA ALA A 42 -4.47 -4.68 -3.29
C ALA A 42 -5.84 -4.40 -3.93
N PHE A 43 -6.72 -3.71 -3.20
CA PHE A 43 -8.04 -3.29 -3.69
C PHE A 43 -7.94 -2.35 -4.91
N CYS A 44 -6.97 -1.43 -4.95
CA CYS A 44 -6.78 -0.54 -6.10
C CYS A 44 -6.49 -1.29 -7.42
N TYR A 45 -5.86 -2.46 -7.34
CA TYR A 45 -5.66 -3.34 -8.50
C TYR A 45 -6.87 -4.27 -8.75
N GLY A 46 -7.66 -4.52 -7.72
CA GLY A 46 -8.96 -5.18 -7.84
C GLY A 46 -8.89 -6.61 -8.40
N PRO A 47 -9.99 -7.10 -8.97
CA PRO A 47 -10.10 -8.45 -9.54
C PRO A 47 -9.18 -8.75 -10.73
N ALA A 48 -8.55 -7.74 -11.33
CA ALA A 48 -7.57 -7.96 -12.39
C ALA A 48 -6.32 -8.69 -11.85
N LEU A 49 -5.93 -8.42 -10.61
CA LEU A 49 -4.80 -9.08 -9.94
C LEU A 49 -5.19 -10.50 -9.48
N LYS A 50 -4.25 -11.43 -9.39
CA LYS A 50 -4.50 -12.76 -8.82
C LYS A 50 -4.86 -12.65 -7.34
N SER A 51 -5.89 -13.37 -6.90
CA SER A 51 -6.35 -13.37 -5.50
C SER A 51 -5.26 -13.82 -4.52
N SER A 52 -4.39 -14.74 -4.95
CA SER A 52 -3.23 -15.19 -4.20
C SER A 52 -2.21 -14.07 -3.99
N VAL A 53 -1.98 -13.21 -4.98
CA VAL A 53 -1.08 -12.05 -4.84
C VAL A 53 -1.65 -11.03 -3.86
N ARG A 54 -2.94 -10.70 -4.02
CA ARG A 54 -3.65 -9.78 -3.10
C ARG A 54 -3.54 -10.26 -1.65
N SER A 55 -4.05 -11.45 -1.38
CA SER A 55 -4.22 -11.99 -0.02
C SER A 55 -2.91 -12.44 0.66
N ARG A 56 -1.93 -12.94 -0.10
CA ARG A 56 -0.70 -13.53 0.48
C ARG A 56 0.45 -12.53 0.55
N THR A 57 0.60 -11.71 -0.49
CA THR A 57 1.81 -10.91 -0.72
C THR A 57 1.58 -9.44 -0.43
N MET A 58 0.55 -8.82 -1.01
CA MET A 58 0.30 -7.37 -0.84
C MET A 58 -0.21 -6.98 0.54
N ALA A 59 -0.66 -7.94 1.36
CA ALA A 59 -1.29 -7.66 2.64
C ALA A 59 -0.38 -6.93 3.67
N SER A 60 0.95 -6.95 3.53
CA SER A 60 1.86 -6.17 4.40
C SER A 60 3.24 -5.92 3.79
N CYS A 61 3.96 -4.91 4.29
CA CYS A 61 5.34 -4.63 3.88
C CYS A 61 6.23 -5.87 4.02
N TYR A 62 6.09 -6.59 5.14
CA TYR A 62 6.84 -7.81 5.42
C TYR A 62 6.59 -8.89 4.36
N ARG A 63 5.32 -9.09 3.97
CA ARG A 63 4.96 -10.12 2.98
C ARG A 63 5.51 -9.79 1.59
N MET A 64 5.41 -8.53 1.15
CA MET A 64 6.02 -8.10 -0.11
C MET A 64 7.55 -8.23 -0.06
N TYR A 65 8.19 -7.84 1.03
CA TYR A 65 9.62 -7.99 1.19
C TYR A 65 10.06 -9.47 1.17
N ARG A 66 9.34 -10.34 1.88
CA ARG A 66 9.59 -11.79 1.88
C ARG A 66 9.46 -12.38 0.47
N ASP A 67 8.43 -11.99 -0.27
CA ASP A 67 8.07 -12.63 -1.54
C ASP A 67 8.80 -12.02 -2.76
N TRP A 68 9.08 -10.72 -2.75
CA TRP A 68 9.49 -9.98 -3.95
C TRP A 68 10.87 -9.32 -3.90
N ARG A 69 11.49 -9.11 -2.72
CA ARG A 69 12.74 -8.33 -2.61
C ARG A 69 13.90 -8.81 -3.49
N ASN A 70 13.94 -10.12 -3.77
CA ASN A 70 15.00 -10.78 -4.54
C ASN A 70 14.46 -11.29 -5.90
N THR A 71 13.42 -10.63 -6.43
CA THR A 71 12.78 -11.00 -7.69
C THR A 71 12.80 -9.83 -8.66
N VAL A 72 12.50 -10.10 -9.93
CA VAL A 72 12.37 -9.07 -10.97
C VAL A 72 11.26 -8.05 -10.70
N ARG A 73 10.35 -8.30 -9.74
CA ARG A 73 9.34 -7.34 -9.30
C ARG A 73 9.94 -6.21 -8.46
N CYS A 74 11.13 -6.38 -7.88
CA CYS A 74 11.77 -5.37 -7.05
C CYS A 74 12.66 -4.46 -7.90
N HIS A 75 12.30 -3.18 -7.98
CA HIS A 75 12.91 -2.17 -8.85
C HIS A 75 13.69 -1.11 -8.07
N ASN A 76 14.33 -1.48 -6.96
CA ASN A 76 15.10 -0.53 -6.16
C ASN A 76 16.21 0.11 -7.02
N GLY A 77 16.37 1.43 -6.90
CA GLY A 77 17.34 2.20 -7.68
C GLY A 77 16.94 2.50 -9.12
N GLN A 78 15.73 2.10 -9.55
CA GLN A 78 15.17 2.48 -10.85
C GLN A 78 14.17 3.64 -10.71
N ASP A 79 13.86 4.27 -11.85
CA ASP A 79 12.84 5.31 -11.91
C ASP A 79 11.45 4.78 -11.51
N LEU A 80 10.77 5.57 -10.68
CA LEU A 80 9.38 5.31 -10.33
C LEU A 80 8.48 5.43 -11.56
N LYS A 81 7.42 4.63 -11.58
CA LYS A 81 6.30 4.73 -12.52
C LYS A 81 5.00 4.91 -11.77
N VAL A 82 4.05 5.61 -12.39
CA VAL A 82 2.68 5.69 -11.88
C VAL A 82 2.12 4.27 -11.74
N GLY A 83 1.51 3.99 -10.59
CA GLY A 83 1.02 2.66 -10.23
C GLY A 83 2.01 1.81 -9.44
N ASP A 84 3.33 2.10 -9.44
CA ASP A 84 4.29 1.32 -8.65
C ASP A 84 3.86 1.23 -7.19
N ILE A 85 4.05 0.04 -6.61
CA ILE A 85 3.79 -0.24 -5.20
C ILE A 85 5.08 0.04 -4.44
N VAL A 86 5.06 0.99 -3.52
CA VAL A 86 6.26 1.40 -2.78
C VAL A 86 6.06 1.11 -1.30
N THR A 87 7.07 0.49 -0.67
CA THR A 87 7.17 0.53 0.80
C THR A 87 8.04 1.68 1.24
N VAL A 88 7.64 2.35 2.31
CA VAL A 88 8.30 3.54 2.82
C VAL A 88 8.62 3.41 4.31
N PHE A 89 9.72 4.02 4.73
CA PHE A 89 10.06 4.21 6.13
C PHE A 89 9.28 5.39 6.70
N ASN A 90 8.80 5.24 7.94
CA ASN A 90 8.18 6.34 8.69
C ASN A 90 9.19 7.08 9.58
N SER A 91 10.45 6.63 9.60
CA SER A 91 11.53 7.25 10.36
C SER A 91 12.74 7.54 9.47
N THR A 92 13.50 8.58 9.82
CA THR A 92 14.81 8.89 9.22
C THR A 92 15.97 8.26 9.99
N ASP A 93 15.69 7.69 11.17
CA ASP A 93 16.66 7.02 12.04
C ASP A 93 17.21 5.75 11.38
N PRO A 94 18.53 5.65 11.11
CA PRO A 94 19.14 4.50 10.47
C PRO A 94 18.90 3.18 11.20
N ASP A 95 18.90 3.17 12.53
CA ASP A 95 18.75 1.95 13.34
C ASP A 95 17.32 1.42 13.23
N LYS A 96 16.33 2.32 13.21
CA LYS A 96 14.93 1.93 12.99
C LYS A 96 14.68 1.42 11.58
N ARG A 97 15.36 1.99 10.58
CA ARG A 97 15.32 1.49 9.19
C ARG A 97 15.94 0.10 9.10
N ALA A 98 17.09 -0.11 9.73
CA ALA A 98 17.76 -1.40 9.78
C ALA A 98 16.92 -2.47 10.50
N ALA A 99 16.19 -2.09 11.55
CA ALA A 99 15.27 -2.99 12.28
C ALA A 99 13.99 -3.33 11.49
N THR A 100 13.62 -2.51 10.49
CA THR A 100 12.42 -2.72 9.67
C THR A 100 12.74 -2.62 8.17
N PRO A 101 13.65 -3.47 7.64
CA PRO A 101 14.19 -3.32 6.29
C PRO A 101 13.11 -3.30 5.21
N GLN A 102 11.98 -3.99 5.44
CA GLN A 102 10.81 -4.00 4.57
C GLN A 102 10.07 -2.65 4.43
N GLY A 103 10.34 -1.66 5.29
CA GLY A 103 9.56 -0.44 5.46
C GLY A 103 8.36 -0.59 6.40
N ASN A 104 7.65 0.50 6.66
CA ASN A 104 6.57 0.56 7.65
C ASN A 104 5.19 0.82 7.04
N HIS A 105 5.13 1.26 5.79
CA HIS A 105 3.87 1.61 5.14
C HIS A 105 3.91 1.32 3.63
N ILE A 106 2.74 1.04 3.05
CA ILE A 106 2.57 0.76 1.62
C ILE A 106 1.85 1.92 0.97
N VAL A 107 2.38 2.40 -0.15
CA VAL A 107 1.80 3.48 -0.94
C VAL A 107 1.78 3.10 -2.43
N LEU A 108 0.87 3.70 -3.19
CA LEU A 108 0.87 3.62 -4.64
C LEU A 108 1.34 4.95 -5.24
N VAL A 109 2.25 4.91 -6.20
CA VAL A 109 2.71 6.13 -6.89
C VAL A 109 1.55 6.70 -7.71
N LYS A 110 1.13 7.91 -7.36
CA LYS A 110 0.10 8.68 -8.06
C LYS A 110 0.74 9.59 -9.11
N GLU A 111 1.78 10.33 -8.74
CA GLU A 111 2.50 11.25 -9.63
C GLU A 111 4.01 11.05 -9.46
N LEU A 112 4.75 11.19 -10.57
CA LEU A 112 6.19 10.97 -10.61
C LEU A 112 6.95 12.04 -9.81
N PRO A 113 8.19 11.75 -9.39
CA PRO A 113 8.93 12.68 -8.58
C PRO A 113 9.16 14.05 -9.24
N LYS A 114 8.94 15.11 -8.47
CA LYS A 114 9.32 16.49 -8.77
C LYS A 114 10.03 17.07 -7.56
N ASN A 115 11.23 17.59 -7.75
CA ASN A 115 12.06 18.17 -6.68
C ASN A 115 12.30 17.22 -5.48
N GLY A 116 12.50 15.92 -5.75
CA GLY A 116 12.77 14.93 -4.70
C GLY A 116 11.52 14.40 -3.99
N GLU A 117 10.32 14.83 -4.40
CA GLU A 117 9.04 14.38 -3.83
C GLU A 117 8.15 13.73 -4.89
N PHE A 118 7.42 12.68 -4.51
CA PHE A 118 6.39 12.04 -5.36
C PHE A 118 5.04 12.05 -4.65
N GLU A 119 3.95 12.05 -5.43
CA GLU A 119 2.60 11.97 -4.86
C GLU A 119 2.14 10.52 -4.80
N THR A 120 1.31 10.22 -3.80
CA THR A 120 0.88 8.85 -3.51
C THR A 120 -0.60 8.76 -3.21
N TYR A 121 -1.18 7.58 -3.46
CA TYR A 121 -2.39 7.11 -2.80
C TYR A 121 -2.03 6.20 -1.65
N GLU A 122 -2.66 6.41 -0.49
CA GLU A 122 -2.37 5.68 0.74
C GLU A 122 -3.65 5.27 1.44
N GLY A 123 -3.67 4.04 1.97
CA GLY A 123 -4.68 3.55 2.89
C GLY A 123 -4.11 3.46 4.30
N ASN A 124 -4.95 3.61 5.32
CA ASN A 124 -4.57 3.67 6.72
C ASN A 124 -3.54 4.77 7.02
N ALA A 125 -3.70 5.90 6.34
CA ALA A 125 -2.83 7.06 6.50
C ALA A 125 -3.61 8.20 7.15
N LYS A 126 -2.93 9.00 7.97
CA LYS A 126 -3.42 10.31 8.38
C LYS A 126 -2.99 11.31 7.31
N GLY A 127 -3.97 11.96 6.68
CA GLY A 127 -3.73 12.89 5.60
C GLY A 127 -5.00 13.58 5.14
N TYR A 128 -4.89 14.34 4.05
CA TYR A 128 -6.06 14.98 3.44
C TYR A 128 -6.89 13.94 2.67
N GLY A 129 -8.15 13.83 3.05
CA GLY A 129 -9.13 13.09 2.28
C GLY A 129 -9.46 13.79 0.96
N PRO A 130 -10.24 13.13 0.09
CA PRO A 130 -10.64 13.71 -1.20
C PRO A 130 -11.53 14.96 -1.07
N GLU A 131 -12.12 15.19 0.10
CA GLU A 131 -12.87 16.41 0.42
C GLU A 131 -11.98 17.53 0.99
N GLY A 132 -10.66 17.32 1.10
CA GLY A 132 -9.71 18.30 1.63
C GLY A 132 -9.63 18.34 3.16
N ASN A 133 -10.41 17.53 3.88
CA ASN A 133 -10.36 17.43 5.34
C ASN A 133 -9.25 16.48 5.82
N TRP A 134 -8.54 16.84 6.89
CA TRP A 134 -7.55 15.98 7.53
C TRP A 134 -8.23 14.84 8.30
N ARG A 135 -7.91 13.60 7.98
CA ARG A 135 -8.51 12.40 8.61
C ARG A 135 -7.58 11.19 8.52
N GLU A 136 -7.88 10.17 9.32
CA GLU A 136 -7.37 8.82 9.09
C GLU A 136 -8.25 8.12 8.05
N GLY A 137 -7.64 7.51 7.04
CA GLY A 137 -8.40 6.85 5.97
C GLY A 137 -7.60 6.71 4.68
N VAL A 138 -8.33 6.73 3.57
CA VAL A 138 -7.72 6.87 2.24
C VAL A 138 -7.41 8.34 2.00
N SER A 139 -6.15 8.62 1.66
CA SER A 139 -5.62 9.96 1.47
C SER A 139 -4.60 10.02 0.34
N THR A 140 -4.33 11.24 -0.12
CA THR A 140 -3.16 11.54 -0.97
C THR A 140 -2.08 12.24 -0.16
N ARG A 141 -0.82 11.95 -0.45
CA ARG A 141 0.32 12.57 0.25
C ARG A 141 1.53 12.75 -0.66
N LYS A 142 2.29 13.82 -0.41
CA LYS A 142 3.65 14.00 -0.94
C LYS A 142 4.67 13.31 -0.04
N ARG A 143 5.53 12.49 -0.64
CA ARG A 143 6.60 11.78 0.06
C ARG A 143 7.95 12.08 -0.57
N GLN A 144 8.96 12.19 0.28
CA GLN A 144 10.35 12.33 -0.15
C GLN A 144 10.87 10.99 -0.67
N ILE A 145 11.62 11.00 -1.79
CA ILE A 145 12.27 9.80 -2.36
C ILE A 145 13.15 9.10 -1.31
N SER A 146 13.78 9.88 -0.42
CA SER A 146 14.63 9.37 0.68
C SER A 146 13.89 8.52 1.72
N THR A 147 12.56 8.45 1.66
CA THR A 147 11.73 7.58 2.51
C THR A 147 11.47 6.21 1.89
N ILE A 148 11.81 5.99 0.62
CA ILE A 148 11.58 4.71 -0.05
C ILE A 148 12.43 3.62 0.60
N ALA A 149 11.78 2.54 1.01
CA ALA A 149 12.41 1.29 1.41
C ALA A 149 12.56 0.38 0.18
N HIS A 150 11.44 0.10 -0.50
CA HIS A 150 11.45 -0.70 -1.72
C HIS A 150 10.43 -0.23 -2.76
N VAL A 151 10.74 -0.46 -4.03
CA VAL A 151 9.84 -0.25 -5.17
C VAL A 151 9.48 -1.61 -5.75
N TYR A 152 8.19 -1.87 -5.92
CA TYR A 152 7.66 -3.08 -6.51
C TYR A 152 6.78 -2.77 -7.73
N ARG A 153 6.93 -3.59 -8.77
CA ARG A 153 6.12 -3.52 -9.98
C ARG A 153 5.57 -4.90 -10.29
N LEU A 154 4.27 -4.97 -10.51
CA LEU A 154 3.60 -6.21 -10.89
C LEU A 154 4.03 -6.62 -12.31
N LEU A 155 4.16 -7.93 -12.51
CA LEU A 155 4.37 -8.53 -13.82
C LEU A 155 3.04 -8.91 -14.44
N GLN A 156 3.05 -9.14 -15.75
CA GLN A 156 1.88 -9.63 -16.47
C GLN A 156 1.32 -10.93 -15.86
N GLU A 157 2.20 -11.84 -15.43
CA GLU A 157 1.83 -13.09 -14.74
C GLU A 157 1.18 -12.89 -13.36
N ASP A 158 1.19 -11.70 -12.79
CA ASP A 158 0.46 -11.43 -11.55
C ASP A 158 -1.05 -11.22 -11.80
N PHE A 159 -1.44 -10.95 -13.04
CA PHE A 159 -2.83 -10.65 -13.41
C PHE A 159 -3.56 -11.90 -13.93
N ASN A 160 -4.89 -11.92 -13.78
CA ASN A 160 -5.74 -12.95 -14.34
C ASN A 160 -5.81 -12.82 -15.88
N GLY A 161 -5.85 -13.95 -16.59
CA GLY A 161 -5.95 -13.96 -18.06
C GLY A 161 -4.62 -13.86 -18.80
N TYR A 162 -3.50 -14.00 -18.09
CA TYR A 162 -2.16 -14.15 -18.63
C TYR A 162 -1.45 -15.38 -18.08
#